data_AF-A0A9W8JA02-F1
#
_entry.id   AF-A0A9W8JA02-F1
#
_cell.length_a   1.000
_cell.length_b   1.000
_cell.length_c   1.000
_cell.angle_alpha   90.00
_cell.angle_beta   90.00
_cell.angle_gamma   90.00
#
_symmetry.space_group_name_H-M   'P 1'
#
loop_
_entity.id
_entity.type
_entity.pdbx_description
1 polymer ?
#
loop_
_entity_poly.entity_id
_entity_poly.type
_entity_poly.pdbx_seq_one_letter_code
_entity_poly.pdbx_strand_id
1 'polypeptide(L)'
;MASFPQGSYTFKNQPQGGFSFYAPGPPQVDLTEAKEATFGYSVYFPDGFAFNKGGKLPGFYGDGEMYTYLPPGFDSNNKVCDIPPYSECNPTYGASIARGSFRFATGAWTTVAERVKLNDPGQSNGELQLWVNGRSVIDINGLVLRDSDAGKLRGIQFQTFFGGSTSDWASPKDQEVYFSDPSVAILDTF
;
A
#
# COMPACT_ATOMS: atom_id res chain seq x y z
N MET A 1 5.72 -15.93 -2.92
CA MET A 1 5.96 -15.72 -4.36
C MET A 1 4.63 -15.39 -5.02
N ALA A 2 4.63 -14.46 -5.98
CA ALA A 2 3.51 -14.15 -6.85
C ALA A 2 3.95 -14.40 -8.30
N SER A 3 3.15 -15.13 -9.08
CA SER A 3 3.41 -15.35 -10.51
C SER A 3 2.46 -14.49 -11.35
N PHE A 4 3.00 -13.91 -12.42
CA PHE A 4 2.27 -13.05 -13.36
C PHE A 4 2.45 -13.62 -14.77
N PRO A 5 1.52 -14.46 -15.25
CA PRO A 5 1.53 -14.90 -16.63
C PRO A 5 1.43 -13.71 -17.60
N GLN A 6 2.03 -13.82 -18.77
CA GLN A 6 1.90 -12.85 -19.84
C GLN A 6 0.41 -12.59 -20.14
N GLY A 7 0.03 -11.32 -20.25
CA GLY A 7 -1.37 -10.93 -20.47
C GLY A 7 -2.20 -10.79 -19.19
N SER A 8 -1.68 -11.17 -18.01
CA SER A 8 -2.42 -11.03 -16.75
C SER A 8 -2.52 -9.57 -16.29
N TYR A 9 -3.73 -9.14 -15.90
CA TYR A 9 -3.98 -7.89 -15.19
C TYR A 9 -5.29 -7.96 -14.41
N THR A 10 -5.34 -7.43 -13.20
CA THR A 10 -6.48 -7.54 -12.27
C THR A 10 -6.92 -8.99 -12.00
N PHE A 11 -7.85 -9.18 -11.08
CA PHE A 11 -8.44 -10.52 -10.85
C PHE A 11 -9.65 -10.84 -11.73
N LYS A 12 -10.09 -9.88 -12.56
CA LYS A 12 -11.28 -10.01 -13.41
C LYS A 12 -10.94 -10.44 -14.85
N ASN A 13 -9.65 -10.52 -15.20
CA ASN A 13 -9.18 -10.97 -16.51
C ASN A 13 -8.54 -12.36 -16.45
N GLN A 14 -8.38 -12.99 -17.61
CA GLN A 14 -7.58 -14.21 -17.81
C GLN A 14 -6.40 -13.94 -18.76
N PRO A 15 -5.21 -14.53 -18.51
CA PRO A 15 -4.88 -15.36 -17.35
C PRO A 15 -4.84 -14.54 -16.05
N GLN A 16 -5.15 -15.17 -14.91
CA GLN A 16 -4.98 -14.54 -13.60
C GLN A 16 -3.50 -14.52 -13.19
N GLY A 17 -3.09 -13.45 -12.50
CA GLY A 17 -1.75 -13.29 -11.96
C GLY A 17 -1.78 -12.57 -10.62
N GLY A 18 -0.78 -12.84 -9.77
CA GLY A 18 -0.69 -12.29 -8.42
C GLY A 18 -1.53 -13.03 -7.39
N PHE A 19 -1.81 -12.36 -6.26
CA PHE A 19 -2.63 -12.92 -5.18
C PHE A 19 -3.32 -11.82 -4.36
N SER A 20 -4.32 -12.20 -3.59
CA SER A 20 -4.99 -11.34 -2.61
C SER A 20 -5.44 -12.16 -1.40
N PHE A 21 -5.16 -11.68 -0.20
CA PHE A 21 -5.72 -12.25 1.03
C PHE A 21 -5.88 -11.19 2.11
N TYR A 22 -6.75 -11.48 3.09
CA TYR A 22 -6.87 -10.73 4.33
C TYR A 22 -6.25 -11.54 5.46
N ALA A 23 -5.48 -10.89 6.31
CA ALA A 23 -4.85 -11.46 7.50
C ALA A 23 -5.25 -10.62 8.72
N PRO A 24 -6.21 -11.07 9.55
CA PRO A 24 -6.62 -10.34 10.76
C PRO A 24 -5.56 -10.36 11.87
N GLY A 25 -4.56 -11.24 11.76
CA GLY A 25 -3.58 -11.51 12.81
C GLY A 25 -3.91 -12.78 13.60
N PRO A 26 -2.95 -13.34 14.35
CA PRO A 26 -3.20 -14.41 15.30
C PRO A 26 -4.02 -13.87 16.50
N PRO A 27 -4.72 -14.73 17.28
CA PRO A 27 -5.55 -14.29 18.40
C PRO A 27 -4.82 -13.44 19.47
N GLN A 28 -3.49 -13.59 19.58
CA GLN A 28 -2.66 -12.83 20.53
C GLN A 28 -2.31 -11.41 20.03
N VAL A 29 -2.59 -11.09 18.77
CA VAL A 29 -2.37 -9.78 18.16
C VAL A 29 -3.69 -9.30 17.57
N ASP A 30 -4.55 -8.77 18.44
CA ASP A 30 -5.84 -8.20 18.03
C ASP A 30 -5.68 -6.76 17.55
N LEU A 31 -5.65 -6.59 16.22
CA LEU A 31 -5.54 -5.27 15.61
C LEU A 31 -6.74 -4.36 15.87
N THR A 32 -7.88 -4.89 16.33
CA THR A 32 -9.04 -4.04 16.65
C THR A 32 -8.85 -3.21 17.91
N GLU A 33 -7.90 -3.59 18.77
CA GLU A 33 -7.47 -2.83 19.95
C GLU A 33 -6.34 -1.84 19.64
N ALA A 34 -5.76 -1.89 18.43
CA ALA A 34 -4.63 -1.05 18.06
C ALA A 34 -5.07 0.38 17.69
N LYS A 35 -4.53 1.36 18.42
CA LYS A 35 -4.54 2.78 18.04
C LYS A 35 -3.52 3.05 16.94
N GLU A 36 -2.39 2.35 17.03
CA GLU A 36 -1.25 2.50 16.16
C GLU A 36 -0.65 1.14 15.83
N ALA A 37 -0.38 0.89 14.56
CA ALA A 37 0.26 -0.34 14.11
C ALA A 37 1.20 -0.10 12.94
N THR A 38 2.14 -1.04 12.75
CA THR A 38 2.96 -1.12 11.55
C THR A 38 2.76 -2.45 10.84
N PHE A 39 2.85 -2.41 9.51
CA PHE A 39 2.98 -3.58 8.65
C PHE A 39 4.25 -3.44 7.81
N GLY A 40 5.07 -4.48 7.78
CA GLY A 40 6.30 -4.51 7.00
C GLY A 40 6.49 -5.80 6.22
N TYR A 41 7.21 -5.72 5.11
CA TYR A 41 7.59 -6.87 4.28
C TYR A 41 8.81 -6.51 3.43
N SER A 42 9.51 -7.52 2.92
CA SER A 42 10.51 -7.35 1.88
C SER A 42 9.98 -7.89 0.56
N VAL A 43 10.30 -7.20 -0.54
CA VAL A 43 9.91 -7.59 -1.91
C VAL A 43 11.14 -7.61 -2.82
N TYR A 44 11.22 -8.62 -3.68
CA TYR A 44 12.28 -8.80 -4.66
C TYR A 44 11.69 -8.95 -6.06
N PHE A 45 12.07 -8.03 -6.93
CA PHE A 45 11.82 -8.10 -8.36
C PHE A 45 13.07 -8.67 -9.03
N PRO A 46 13.01 -9.82 -9.72
CA PRO A 46 14.17 -10.39 -10.42
C PRO A 46 14.76 -9.43 -11.45
N ASP A 47 16.03 -9.65 -11.81
CA ASP A 47 16.67 -8.88 -12.88
C ASP A 47 15.87 -8.93 -14.18
N GLY A 48 15.69 -7.75 -14.77
CA GLY A 48 14.87 -7.58 -15.97
C GLY A 48 13.37 -7.73 -15.76
N PHE A 49 12.86 -7.70 -14.52
CA PHE A 49 11.42 -7.58 -14.26
C PHE A 49 10.84 -6.37 -15.00
N ALA A 50 9.73 -6.58 -15.70
CA ALA A 50 9.12 -5.58 -16.55
C ALA A 50 7.87 -5.02 -15.86
N PHE A 51 8.02 -3.87 -15.21
CA PHE A 51 6.95 -3.21 -14.46
C PHE A 51 5.74 -2.80 -15.31
N ASN A 52 5.91 -2.66 -16.63
CA ASN A 52 4.90 -2.09 -17.53
C ASN A 52 4.30 -0.81 -16.91
N LYS A 53 2.99 -0.56 -17.04
CA LYS A 53 2.32 0.57 -16.40
C LYS A 53 2.11 0.39 -14.89
N GLY A 54 2.53 -0.74 -14.29
CA GLY A 54 2.39 -1.04 -12.87
C GLY A 54 1.08 -1.74 -12.52
N GLY A 55 0.70 -1.65 -11.25
CA GLY A 55 -0.50 -2.22 -10.69
C GLY A 55 -0.56 -2.06 -9.17
N LYS A 56 -1.26 -2.96 -8.49
CA LYS A 56 -1.13 -3.04 -7.02
C LYS A 56 0.14 -3.85 -6.73
N LEU A 57 1.14 -3.18 -6.16
CA LEU A 57 2.52 -3.68 -5.95
C LEU A 57 3.00 -4.60 -7.08
N PRO A 58 3.67 -4.07 -8.12
CA PRO A 58 4.50 -2.88 -8.14
C PRO A 58 3.75 -1.63 -8.59
N GLY A 59 4.01 -0.47 -7.99
CA GLY A 59 3.43 0.80 -8.41
C GLY A 59 3.81 1.20 -9.85
N PHE A 60 3.39 2.38 -10.27
CA PHE A 60 3.41 2.83 -11.67
C PHE A 60 4.83 2.83 -12.27
N TYR A 61 5.10 2.04 -13.31
CA TYR A 61 6.45 1.83 -13.86
C TYR A 61 7.53 1.43 -12.82
N GLY A 62 7.15 0.87 -11.67
CA GLY A 62 8.06 0.57 -10.57
C GLY A 62 8.27 1.73 -9.59
N ASP A 63 7.68 2.89 -9.83
CA ASP A 63 7.60 3.97 -8.84
C ASP A 63 6.69 3.54 -7.70
N GLY A 64 7.16 3.77 -6.48
CA GLY A 64 6.41 3.52 -5.27
C GLY A 64 5.56 4.71 -4.86
N GLU A 65 4.45 4.43 -4.20
CA GLU A 65 3.50 5.40 -3.65
C GLU A 65 2.82 4.80 -2.41
N MET A 66 2.23 5.65 -1.57
CA MET A 66 1.21 5.20 -0.62
C MET A 66 -0.18 5.46 -1.23
N TYR A 67 -1.06 4.47 -1.19
CA TYR A 67 -2.40 4.58 -1.78
C TYR A 67 -3.47 4.45 -0.70
N THR A 68 -4.39 5.42 -0.61
CA THR A 68 -5.35 5.47 0.50
C THR A 68 -6.77 5.81 0.07
N TYR A 69 -7.74 5.34 0.86
CA TYR A 69 -9.13 5.79 0.84
C TYR A 69 -9.42 6.43 2.19
N LEU A 70 -9.22 7.73 2.29
CA LEU A 70 -9.54 8.48 3.51
C LEU A 70 -11.03 8.82 3.57
N PRO A 71 -11.63 8.91 4.77
CA PRO A 71 -13.03 9.28 4.89
C PRO A 71 -13.27 10.67 4.25
N PRO A 72 -14.34 10.82 3.46
CA PRO A 72 -14.68 12.09 2.82
C PRO A 72 -15.21 13.11 3.85
N GLY A 73 -15.26 14.39 3.47
CA GLY A 73 -15.86 15.44 4.29
C GLY A 73 -14.95 16.03 5.39
N PHE A 74 -13.65 15.71 5.36
CA PHE A 74 -12.65 16.25 6.28
C PHE A 74 -11.56 16.99 5.51
N ASP A 75 -11.60 18.33 5.54
CA ASP A 75 -10.66 19.18 4.78
C ASP A 75 -9.19 18.94 5.16
N SER A 76 -8.93 18.49 6.39
CA SER A 76 -7.59 18.10 6.83
C SER A 76 -6.97 17.01 5.96
N ASN A 77 -7.79 16.13 5.37
CA ASN A 77 -7.32 15.06 4.50
C ASN A 77 -6.86 15.56 3.13
N ASN A 78 -7.27 16.76 2.68
CA ASN A 78 -6.85 17.30 1.38
C ASN A 78 -5.33 17.49 1.27
N LYS A 79 -4.61 17.57 2.40
CA LYS A 79 -3.14 17.67 2.40
C LYS A 79 -2.44 16.51 1.68
N VAL A 80 -3.06 15.33 1.63
CA VAL A 80 -2.47 14.17 0.95
C VAL A 80 -2.40 14.35 -0.57
N CYS A 81 -3.16 15.30 -1.12
CA CYS A 81 -3.23 15.57 -2.55
C CYS A 81 -2.02 16.35 -3.08
N ASP A 82 -1.25 16.98 -2.20
CA ASP A 82 -0.15 17.89 -2.56
C ASP A 82 1.23 17.39 -2.07
N ILE A 83 1.31 16.16 -1.57
CA ILE A 83 2.59 15.62 -1.06
C ILE A 83 3.54 15.34 -2.24
N PRO A 84 4.76 15.91 -2.25
CA PRO A 84 5.73 15.65 -3.31
C PRO A 84 6.22 14.19 -3.28
N PRO A 85 6.77 13.67 -4.40
CA PRO A 85 7.00 14.37 -5.67
C PRO A 85 5.79 14.42 -6.61
N TYR A 86 4.82 13.52 -6.46
CA TYR A 86 3.55 13.55 -7.17
C TYR A 86 2.44 12.96 -6.30
N SER A 87 1.37 13.70 -6.08
CA SER A 87 0.16 13.19 -5.43
C SER A 87 -1.06 13.52 -6.28
N GLU A 88 -2.03 12.62 -6.26
CA GLU A 88 -3.27 12.75 -7.03
C GLU A 88 -4.42 12.18 -6.19
N CYS A 89 -5.36 13.05 -5.84
CA CYS A 89 -6.60 12.65 -5.21
C CYS A 89 -7.67 12.42 -6.26
N ASN A 90 -8.22 11.22 -6.30
CA ASN A 90 -9.32 10.86 -7.16
C ASN A 90 -10.58 10.58 -6.31
N PRO A 91 -11.72 11.25 -6.56
CA PRO A 91 -12.91 11.10 -5.73
C PRO A 91 -13.55 9.71 -5.82
N THR A 92 -13.25 8.93 -6.86
CA THR A 92 -13.77 7.57 -7.07
C THR A 92 -12.77 6.51 -6.64
N TYR A 93 -11.49 6.73 -6.93
CA TYR A 93 -10.47 5.69 -6.79
C TYR A 93 -9.56 5.88 -5.58
N GLY A 94 -9.65 6.96 -4.81
CA GLY A 94 -8.77 7.23 -3.66
C GLY A 94 -7.59 8.11 -4.02
N ALA A 95 -6.63 8.26 -3.10
CA ALA A 95 -5.47 9.11 -3.25
C ALA A 95 -4.19 8.31 -3.49
N SER A 96 -3.47 8.66 -4.56
CA SER A 96 -2.08 8.30 -4.79
C SER A 96 -1.20 9.35 -4.11
N ILE A 97 -0.34 8.95 -3.19
CA ILE A 97 0.45 9.86 -2.36
C ILE A 97 1.93 9.64 -2.64
N ALA A 98 2.62 10.74 -2.96
CA ALA A 98 4.08 10.80 -3.14
C ALA A 98 4.62 9.74 -4.11
N ARG A 99 3.92 9.50 -5.22
CA ARG A 99 4.36 8.58 -6.27
C ARG A 99 5.73 9.00 -6.81
N GLY A 100 6.67 8.08 -6.79
CA GLY A 100 8.05 8.33 -7.20
C GLY A 100 8.96 8.84 -6.07
N SER A 101 8.46 8.93 -4.83
CA SER A 101 9.30 9.17 -3.64
C SER A 101 10.34 8.07 -3.41
N PHE A 102 10.09 6.88 -3.95
CA PHE A 102 11.04 5.79 -4.08
C PHE A 102 10.73 4.98 -5.35
N ARG A 103 11.66 4.11 -5.73
CA ARG A 103 11.51 3.21 -6.88
C ARG A 103 11.96 1.82 -6.50
N PHE A 104 11.19 0.80 -6.90
CA PHE A 104 11.58 -0.59 -6.71
C PHE A 104 12.76 -0.93 -7.61
N ALA A 105 13.82 -1.48 -7.03
CA ALA A 105 14.95 -2.00 -7.78
C ALA A 105 14.65 -3.42 -8.28
N THR A 106 15.18 -3.75 -9.46
CA THR A 106 15.31 -5.16 -9.89
C THR A 106 16.63 -5.72 -9.37
N GLY A 107 16.69 -7.04 -9.15
CA GLY A 107 17.91 -7.71 -8.69
C GLY A 107 18.26 -7.48 -7.22
N ALA A 108 17.40 -6.79 -6.47
CA ALA A 108 17.64 -6.47 -5.06
C ALA A 108 16.36 -6.51 -4.23
N TRP A 109 16.50 -6.89 -2.96
CA TRP A 109 15.42 -6.80 -1.99
C TRP A 109 15.15 -5.34 -1.64
N THR A 110 13.87 -4.98 -1.58
CA THR A 110 13.38 -3.72 -1.06
C THR A 110 12.53 -4.01 0.17
N THR A 111 12.95 -3.53 1.34
CA THR A 111 12.16 -3.64 2.57
C THR A 111 11.24 -2.43 2.68
N VAL A 112 9.95 -2.68 2.87
CA VAL A 112 8.90 -1.67 2.99
C VAL A 112 8.26 -1.82 4.37
N ALA A 113 8.01 -0.69 5.04
CA ALA A 113 7.21 -0.65 6.25
C ALA A 113 6.23 0.52 6.18
N GLU A 114 4.98 0.26 6.53
CA GLU A 114 3.90 1.23 6.64
C GLU A 114 3.50 1.33 8.11
N ARG A 115 3.27 2.54 8.62
CA ARG A 115 2.70 2.78 9.95
C ARG A 115 1.44 3.60 9.80
N VAL A 116 0.42 3.20 10.56
CA VAL A 116 -0.86 3.89 10.66
C VAL A 116 -1.13 4.18 12.12
N LYS A 117 -1.41 5.45 12.44
CA LYS A 117 -1.94 5.88 13.73
C LYS A 117 -3.30 6.50 13.53
N LEU A 118 -4.34 5.88 14.10
CA LEU A 118 -5.70 6.37 14.01
C LEU A 118 -5.86 7.67 14.82
N ASN A 119 -6.60 8.63 14.28
CA ASN A 119 -6.95 9.85 15.00
C ASN A 119 -7.93 9.56 16.16
N ASP A 120 -8.02 10.49 17.11
CA ASP A 120 -9.15 10.55 18.05
C ASP A 120 -10.41 11.04 17.33
N PRO A 121 -11.61 10.53 17.64
CA PRO A 121 -12.83 10.99 16.98
C PRO A 121 -13.01 12.49 17.19
N GLY A 122 -13.35 13.20 16.11
CA GLY A 122 -13.45 14.66 16.11
C GLY A 122 -12.12 15.42 16.10
N GLN A 123 -10.97 14.73 16.11
CA GLN A 123 -9.64 15.34 16.00
C GLN A 123 -8.96 14.95 14.69
N SER A 124 -8.13 15.85 14.17
CA SER A 124 -7.25 15.61 13.02
C SER A 124 -5.82 15.37 13.49
N ASN A 125 -5.59 14.30 14.26
CA ASN A 125 -4.28 13.92 14.81
C ASN A 125 -3.81 12.52 14.38
N GLY A 126 -4.40 11.97 13.30
CA GLY A 126 -3.96 10.70 12.71
C GLY A 126 -2.68 10.87 11.89
N GLU A 127 -1.94 9.78 11.73
CA GLU A 127 -0.63 9.76 11.10
C GLU A 127 -0.51 8.58 10.13
N LEU A 128 0.15 8.81 9.00
CA LEU A 128 0.56 7.79 8.03
C LEU A 128 2.05 7.97 7.72
N GLN A 129 2.81 6.87 7.80
CA GLN A 129 4.23 6.89 7.51
C GLN A 129 4.63 5.69 6.64
N LEU A 130 5.59 5.91 5.74
CA LEU A 130 6.18 4.88 4.88
C LEU A 130 7.70 4.93 5.00
N TRP A 131 8.31 3.78 5.21
CA TRP A 131 9.75 3.58 5.14
C TRP A 131 10.10 2.59 4.04
N VAL A 132 11.17 2.91 3.31
CA VAL A 132 11.73 2.05 2.28
C VAL A 132 13.22 1.91 2.53
N ASN A 133 13.68 0.67 2.68
CA ASN A 133 15.06 0.33 3.04
C ASN A 133 15.56 1.11 4.28
N GLY A 134 14.69 1.22 5.29
CA GLY A 134 14.97 1.93 6.55
C GLY A 134 14.94 3.46 6.48
N ARG A 135 14.65 4.06 5.32
CA ARG A 135 14.51 5.52 5.16
C ARG A 135 13.04 5.90 5.14
N SER A 136 12.64 6.88 5.96
CA SER A 136 11.30 7.46 5.86
C SER A 136 11.19 8.22 4.54
N VAL A 137 10.19 7.86 3.73
CA VAL A 137 9.92 8.46 2.42
C VAL A 137 8.58 9.20 2.39
N ILE A 138 7.66 8.85 3.29
CA ILE A 138 6.39 9.56 3.51
C ILE A 138 6.19 9.68 5.02
N ASP A 139 5.85 10.88 5.49
CA ASP A 139 5.50 11.17 6.88
C ASP A 139 4.41 12.26 6.89
N ILE A 140 3.17 11.84 7.15
CA ILE A 140 1.99 12.70 7.05
C ILE A 140 1.25 12.65 8.37
N ASN A 141 1.16 13.81 9.00
CA ASN A 141 0.48 13.99 10.27
C ASN A 141 -0.78 14.84 10.11
N GLY A 142 -1.63 14.75 11.11
CA GLY A 142 -2.80 15.59 11.25
C GLY A 142 -3.95 15.22 10.30
N LEU A 143 -4.15 13.92 10.10
CA LEU A 143 -5.21 13.35 9.26
C LEU A 143 -6.42 12.94 10.09
N VAL A 144 -7.56 12.78 9.43
CA VAL A 144 -8.74 12.09 9.96
C VAL A 144 -8.86 10.76 9.21
N LEU A 145 -8.46 9.67 9.86
CA LEU A 145 -8.52 8.30 9.33
C LEU A 145 -9.83 7.59 9.73
N ARG A 146 -10.53 8.08 10.76
CA ARG A 146 -11.83 7.60 11.23
C ARG A 146 -12.69 8.74 11.80
N ASP A 147 -14.01 8.62 11.66
CA ASP A 147 -14.99 9.60 12.17
C ASP A 147 -15.46 9.32 13.61
N SER A 148 -15.33 8.08 14.07
CA SER A 148 -15.91 7.55 15.29
C SER A 148 -15.10 6.37 15.82
N ASP A 149 -15.41 5.93 17.05
CA ASP A 149 -14.73 4.79 17.66
C ASP A 149 -15.01 3.44 16.99
N ALA A 150 -15.98 3.37 16.09
CA ALA A 150 -16.23 2.19 15.27
C ALA A 150 -15.14 1.96 14.21
N GLY A 151 -14.41 3.02 13.82
CA GLY A 151 -13.25 2.92 12.95
C GLY A 151 -12.07 2.30 13.69
N LYS A 152 -11.69 1.09 13.29
CA LYS A 152 -10.61 0.28 13.89
C LYS A 152 -9.71 -0.29 12.79
N LEU A 153 -8.44 -0.55 13.12
CA LEU A 153 -7.61 -1.44 12.31
C LEU A 153 -8.18 -2.86 12.43
N ARG A 154 -8.22 -3.62 11.34
CA ARG A 154 -8.88 -4.95 11.33
C ARG A 154 -7.99 -6.10 10.85
N GLY A 155 -6.81 -5.77 10.33
CA GLY A 155 -6.01 -6.73 9.61
C GLY A 155 -5.21 -6.07 8.50
N ILE A 156 -4.47 -6.92 7.81
CA ILE A 156 -3.72 -6.58 6.60
C ILE A 156 -4.46 -7.14 5.40
N GLN A 157 -4.66 -6.33 4.37
CA GLN A 157 -5.01 -6.82 3.04
C GLN A 157 -3.74 -6.84 2.20
N PHE A 158 -3.15 -8.01 1.99
CA PHE A 158 -2.01 -8.14 1.10
C PHE A 158 -2.52 -8.48 -0.29
N GLN A 159 -2.25 -7.61 -1.26
CA GLN A 159 -2.70 -7.76 -2.62
C GLN A 159 -1.64 -7.33 -3.62
N THR A 160 -1.43 -8.15 -4.65
CA THR A 160 -0.54 -7.83 -5.77
C THR A 160 -1.13 -8.30 -7.09
N PHE A 161 -1.09 -7.44 -8.10
CA PHE A 161 -1.47 -7.70 -9.50
C PHE A 161 -0.98 -6.58 -10.42
N PHE A 162 -0.65 -6.91 -11.68
CA PHE A 162 -0.56 -5.91 -12.76
C PHE A 162 -1.94 -5.30 -12.97
N GLY A 163 -2.07 -3.98 -13.04
CA GLY A 163 -3.34 -3.38 -12.68
C GLY A 163 -3.60 -2.01 -13.26
N GLY A 164 -4.89 -1.81 -13.55
CA GLY A 164 -5.49 -0.87 -14.47
C GLY A 164 -6.68 -1.63 -15.07
N SER A 165 -7.58 -0.98 -15.81
CA SER A 165 -8.82 -1.64 -16.27
C SER A 165 -8.74 -2.22 -17.68
N THR A 166 -7.60 -2.05 -18.37
CA THR A 166 -7.42 -2.34 -19.79
C THR A 166 -6.18 -3.20 -20.04
N SER A 167 -6.14 -3.88 -21.20
CA SER A 167 -5.09 -4.86 -21.53
C SER A 167 -3.69 -4.30 -21.69
N ASP A 168 -3.53 -2.99 -21.88
CA ASP A 168 -2.25 -2.30 -21.92
C ASP A 168 -1.54 -2.23 -20.55
N TRP A 169 -2.22 -2.60 -19.47
CA TRP A 169 -1.63 -2.78 -18.13
C TRP A 169 -1.13 -4.20 -17.87
N ALA A 170 -1.37 -5.14 -18.80
CA ALA A 170 -1.02 -6.54 -18.62
C ALA A 170 0.48 -6.77 -18.39
N SER A 171 0.80 -7.85 -17.66
CA SER A 171 2.17 -8.34 -17.58
C SER A 171 2.69 -8.60 -19.01
N PRO A 172 3.81 -7.99 -19.43
CA PRO A 172 4.30 -8.10 -20.80
C PRO A 172 4.95 -9.45 -21.11
N LYS A 173 5.29 -10.22 -20.07
CA LYS A 173 5.88 -11.56 -20.13
C LYS A 173 5.51 -12.35 -18.88
N ASP A 174 5.78 -13.65 -18.90
CA ASP A 174 5.76 -14.45 -17.68
C ASP A 174 6.86 -13.94 -16.74
N GLN A 175 6.49 -13.59 -15.52
CA GLN A 175 7.42 -13.11 -14.51
C GLN A 175 6.90 -13.33 -13.09
N GLU A 176 7.81 -13.28 -12.13
CA GLU A 176 7.51 -13.54 -10.74
C GLU A 176 8.04 -12.43 -9.84
N VAL A 177 7.40 -12.28 -8.68
CA VAL A 177 7.85 -11.41 -7.60
C VAL A 177 7.91 -12.24 -6.32
N TYR A 178 8.97 -12.03 -5.54
CA TYR A 178 9.17 -12.73 -4.29
C TYR A 178 8.91 -11.77 -3.13
N PHE A 179 8.25 -12.28 -2.11
CA PHE A 179 7.94 -11.55 -0.88
C PHE A 179 8.49 -12.36 0.30
N SER A 180 9.09 -11.68 1.28
CA SER A 180 9.59 -12.28 2.51
C SER A 180 9.28 -11.39 3.71
N ASP A 181 9.44 -11.97 4.89
CA ASP A 181 9.40 -11.26 6.18
C ASP A 181 8.13 -10.41 6.43
N PRO A 182 6.91 -10.88 6.08
CA PRO A 182 5.71 -10.16 6.46
C PRO A 182 5.65 -10.09 7.99
N SER A 183 5.51 -8.87 8.51
CA SER A 183 5.50 -8.58 9.94
C SER A 183 4.46 -7.53 10.26
N VAL A 184 3.84 -7.66 11.43
CA VAL A 184 2.89 -6.70 11.96
C VAL A 184 3.18 -6.49 13.43
N ALA A 185 3.07 -5.26 13.90
CA ALA A 185 3.18 -4.95 15.32
C ALA A 185 2.18 -3.85 15.72
N ILE A 186 1.57 -4.03 16.89
CA ILE A 186 0.81 -2.98 17.57
C ILE A 186 1.84 -2.12 18.30
N LEU A 187 1.81 -0.81 18.03
CA LEU A 187 2.71 0.18 18.63
C LEU A 187 2.04 0.92 19.77
N ASP A 188 0.72 1.06 19.71
CA ASP A 188 -0.12 1.69 20.74
C ASP A 188 -1.55 1.13 20.69
N THR A 189 -2.23 1.11 21.83
CA THR A 189 -3.63 0.66 21.96
C THR A 189 -4.54 1.83 22.35
N PHE A 190 -5.85 1.67 22.20
CA PHE A 190 -6.82 2.66 22.68
C PHE A 190 -6.90 2.75 24.20
#